data_AF-A0A7J6MRK3-F1
#
_entry.id   AF-A0A7J6MRK3-F1
#
_cell.length_a   1.000
_cell.length_b   1.000
_cell.length_c   1.000
_cell.angle_alpha   90.00
_cell.angle_beta   90.00
_cell.angle_gamma   90.00
#
_symmetry.space_group_name_H-M   'P 1'
#
loop_
_entity.id
_entity.type
_entity.pdbx_description
1 polymer ?
#
loop_
_entity_poly.entity_id
_entity_poly.type
_entity_poly.pdbx_seq_one_letter_code
_entity_poly.pdbx_strand_id
1 'polypeptide(L)'
;MSAQGGLTDNEVVTLTDRKYASPVVVARQALPSRDPGTPSTSSLSAEVYNSALLQKQDEIIKLGSEMTEATTQGRYRKAGALRKRLKTAREEYDKMIEKRVEHLAAVKQEQLTESWQAMRERFETRFMEERHRIDQLITATKDRLVAQHERELTELEEAYANEVEAPPHTWSSSLRNLMKTEQRLAMIGDFDGAEQCRVQAESLRQREFEDCVRKRQHQFAVNKRLLAKRHMADIEAVARRGERMVELARRNYNTSVKALDAKSNFIAKKVTQECQKFSTSVKKPSGHETTQKGAFGYGGAKFGPPPRRLGVYTDNSPTK
;
A
#
# COMPACT_ATOMS: atom_id res chain seq x y z
N MET A 1 -37.70 29.09 -12.46
CA MET A 1 -37.82 27.69 -12.02
C MET A 1 -36.42 27.16 -11.76
N SER A 2 -36.02 27.05 -10.50
CA SER A 2 -34.63 26.81 -10.11
C SER A 2 -34.38 25.31 -9.97
N ALA A 3 -33.59 24.74 -10.88
CA ALA A 3 -33.08 23.38 -10.74
C ALA A 3 -31.89 23.38 -9.77
N GLN A 4 -32.14 23.05 -8.51
CA GLN A 4 -31.09 22.61 -7.57
C GLN A 4 -30.62 21.22 -8.00
N GLY A 5 -29.64 21.17 -8.91
CA GLY A 5 -28.88 19.96 -9.22
C GLY A 5 -27.77 19.73 -8.19
N GLY A 6 -28.15 19.47 -6.94
CA GLY A 6 -27.21 19.01 -5.92
C GLY A 6 -26.87 17.55 -6.17
N LEU A 7 -25.63 17.25 -6.54
CA LEU A 7 -25.08 15.90 -6.51
C LEU A 7 -25.10 15.42 -5.05
N THR A 8 -26.10 14.61 -4.71
CA THR A 8 -26.20 13.93 -3.43
C THR A 8 -25.09 12.89 -3.31
N ASP A 9 -24.43 12.84 -2.15
CA ASP A 9 -23.36 11.90 -1.76
C ASP A 9 -23.75 10.40 -1.76
N ASN A 10 -24.88 10.02 -2.37
CA ASN A 10 -25.50 8.72 -2.22
C ASN A 10 -25.16 7.68 -3.30
N GLU A 11 -24.25 7.96 -4.24
CA GLU A 11 -23.79 6.94 -5.21
C GLU A 11 -22.44 6.28 -4.85
N VAL A 12 -21.89 6.55 -3.65
CA VAL A 12 -20.56 6.04 -3.23
C VAL A 12 -20.64 4.91 -2.19
N VAL A 13 -21.83 4.35 -1.90
CA VAL A 13 -21.98 3.37 -0.80
C VAL A 13 -22.08 1.91 -1.25
N THR A 14 -21.98 1.57 -2.54
CA THR A 14 -22.10 0.16 -2.99
C THR A 14 -20.78 -0.55 -3.31
N LEU A 15 -19.62 0.06 -3.06
CA LEU A 15 -18.31 -0.58 -3.29
C LEU A 15 -17.52 -0.94 -2.02
N THR A 16 -18.00 -0.60 -0.82
CA THR A 16 -17.28 -0.88 0.43
C THR A 16 -17.61 -2.24 1.06
N ASP A 17 -18.70 -2.89 0.67
CA ASP A 17 -19.22 -4.07 1.40
C ASP A 17 -18.98 -5.44 0.74
N ARG A 18 -18.23 -5.48 -0.38
CA ARG A 18 -17.78 -6.74 -0.98
C ARG A 18 -16.32 -6.62 -1.39
N LYS A 19 -15.38 -6.93 -0.48
CA LYS A 19 -14.02 -7.49 -0.71
C LYS A 19 -12.97 -7.15 0.36
N TYR A 20 -13.34 -6.94 1.63
CA TYR A 20 -12.39 -7.14 2.74
C TYR A 20 -12.18 -8.64 3.01
N ALA A 21 -11.84 -9.40 1.97
CA ALA A 21 -11.22 -10.69 2.18
C ALA A 21 -9.81 -10.40 2.74
N SER A 22 -9.56 -10.87 3.95
CA SER A 22 -8.26 -10.79 4.62
C SER A 22 -7.12 -11.10 3.62
N PRO A 23 -6.01 -10.34 3.61
CA PRO A 23 -4.86 -10.59 2.73
C PRO A 23 -4.30 -12.02 2.83
N VAL A 24 -4.63 -12.73 3.90
CA VAL A 24 -4.29 -14.14 4.15
C VAL A 24 -5.06 -15.11 3.22
N VAL A 25 -6.30 -14.76 2.83
CA VAL A 25 -7.15 -15.61 1.97
C VAL A 25 -6.71 -15.52 0.51
N VAL A 26 -6.30 -14.33 0.04
CA VAL A 26 -5.78 -14.13 -1.33
C VAL A 26 -4.38 -14.71 -1.51
N ALA A 27 -3.54 -14.68 -0.46
CA ALA A 27 -2.20 -15.27 -0.52
C ALA A 27 -2.22 -16.82 -0.57
N ARG A 28 -3.26 -17.47 -0.05
CA ARG A 28 -3.42 -18.94 -0.13
C ARG A 28 -3.86 -19.44 -1.51
N GLN A 29 -4.48 -18.59 -2.33
CA GLN A 29 -4.97 -18.96 -3.67
C GLN A 29 -3.98 -18.64 -4.81
N ALA A 30 -2.87 -17.94 -4.53
CA ALA A 30 -1.95 -17.42 -5.56
C ALA A 30 -0.48 -17.81 -5.36
N LEU A 31 -0.22 -18.88 -4.59
CA LEU A 31 1.03 -19.61 -4.72
C LEU A 31 0.99 -20.34 -6.07
N PRO A 32 1.98 -20.16 -6.96
CA PRO A 32 2.06 -21.01 -8.13
C PRO A 32 2.12 -22.45 -7.66
N SER A 33 1.16 -23.27 -8.12
CA SER A 33 1.30 -24.71 -8.13
C SER A 33 2.60 -25.00 -8.88
N ARG A 34 3.65 -25.31 -8.13
CA ARG A 34 4.94 -25.66 -8.68
C ARG A 34 4.70 -26.87 -9.58
N ASP A 35 4.93 -26.73 -10.88
CA ASP A 35 5.00 -27.87 -11.78
C ASP A 35 6.05 -28.84 -11.21
N PRO A 36 5.70 -30.11 -10.94
CA PRO A 36 6.62 -31.07 -10.32
C PRO A 36 7.78 -31.50 -11.24
N GLY A 37 7.90 -30.92 -12.45
CA GLY A 37 8.72 -31.46 -13.54
C GLY A 37 9.99 -30.68 -13.92
N THR A 38 10.30 -29.54 -13.30
CA THR A 38 11.58 -28.85 -13.59
C THR A 38 12.60 -29.14 -12.48
N PRO A 39 13.55 -30.06 -12.70
CA PRO A 39 14.65 -30.25 -11.75
C PRO A 39 15.47 -28.96 -11.75
N SER A 40 15.45 -28.25 -10.62
CA SER A 40 16.39 -27.16 -10.40
C SER A 40 17.80 -27.74 -10.53
N THR A 41 18.71 -27.05 -11.20
CA THR A 41 20.13 -27.43 -11.33
C THR A 41 20.82 -27.69 -9.98
N SER A 42 20.23 -27.25 -8.87
CA SER A 42 20.63 -27.57 -7.49
C SER A 42 20.32 -29.02 -7.04
N SER A 43 19.38 -29.73 -7.69
CA SER A 43 18.95 -31.09 -7.32
C SER A 43 19.99 -32.17 -7.63
N LEU A 44 20.64 -32.10 -8.80
CA LEU A 44 21.74 -33.00 -9.20
C LEU A 44 22.96 -32.86 -8.27
N SER A 45 23.28 -31.65 -7.81
CA SER A 45 24.34 -31.40 -6.82
C SER A 45 23.98 -31.96 -5.44
N ALA A 46 22.72 -31.84 -5.03
CA ALA A 46 22.22 -32.35 -3.76
C ALA A 46 22.24 -33.89 -3.68
N GLU A 47 21.88 -34.58 -4.76
CA GLU A 47 21.88 -36.05 -4.83
C GLU A 47 23.29 -36.63 -4.78
N VAL A 48 24.24 -36.03 -5.52
CA VAL A 48 25.66 -36.40 -5.48
C VAL A 48 26.27 -36.16 -4.09
N TYR A 49 25.86 -35.09 -3.40
CA TYR A 49 26.33 -34.82 -2.05
C TYR A 49 25.75 -35.79 -1.02
N ASN A 50 24.47 -36.14 -1.16
CA ASN A 50 23.80 -37.12 -0.29
C ASN A 50 24.38 -38.53 -0.48
N SER A 51 24.70 -38.93 -1.71
CA SER A 51 25.36 -40.22 -1.97
C SER A 51 26.77 -40.26 -1.39
N ALA A 52 27.53 -39.17 -1.46
CA ALA A 52 28.84 -39.06 -0.81
C ALA A 52 28.75 -39.10 0.73
N LEU A 53 27.72 -38.50 1.33
CA LEU A 53 27.43 -38.62 2.77
C LEU A 53 27.13 -40.07 3.17
N LEU A 54 26.29 -40.77 2.41
CA LEU A 54 25.97 -42.18 2.67
C LEU A 54 27.20 -43.08 2.54
N GLN A 55 28.03 -42.88 1.51
CA GLN A 55 29.29 -43.62 1.36
C GLN A 55 30.24 -43.41 2.54
N LYS A 56 30.35 -42.18 3.06
CA LYS A 56 31.16 -41.89 4.25
C LYS A 56 30.58 -42.51 5.52
N GLN A 57 29.26 -42.59 5.63
CA GLN A 57 28.60 -43.28 6.73
C GLN A 57 28.88 -44.79 6.70
N ASP A 58 28.80 -45.42 5.53
CA ASP A 58 29.14 -46.83 5.33
C ASP A 58 30.63 -47.10 5.62
N GLU A 59 31.52 -46.19 5.23
CA GLU A 59 32.95 -46.25 5.57
C GLU A 59 33.17 -46.23 7.10
N ILE A 60 32.47 -45.35 7.82
CA ILE A 60 32.54 -45.28 9.29
C ILE A 60 32.03 -46.58 9.95
N ILE A 61 30.92 -47.14 9.45
CA ILE A 61 30.36 -48.39 9.96
C ILE A 61 31.35 -49.53 9.74
N LYS A 62 31.92 -49.63 8.53
CA LYS A 62 32.91 -50.65 8.16
C LYS A 62 34.20 -50.53 8.98
N LEU A 63 34.73 -49.32 9.17
CA LEU A 63 35.89 -49.09 10.02
C LEU A 63 35.61 -49.43 11.49
N GLY A 64 34.38 -49.21 11.96
CA GLY A 64 33.94 -49.59 13.30
C GLY A 64 33.88 -51.10 13.52
N SER A 65 33.33 -51.85 12.56
CA SER A 65 33.28 -53.32 12.63
C SER A 65 34.68 -53.94 12.53
N GLU A 66 35.51 -53.48 11.58
CA GLU A 66 36.90 -53.94 11.43
C GLU A 66 37.75 -53.66 12.67
N MET A 67 37.53 -52.50 13.33
CA MET A 67 38.22 -52.16 14.59
C MET A 67 37.80 -53.11 15.71
N THR A 68 36.51 -53.42 15.82
CA THR A 68 35.96 -54.33 16.83
C THR A 68 36.53 -55.74 16.63
N GLU A 69 36.51 -56.23 15.39
CA GLU A 69 37.07 -57.53 15.02
C GLU A 69 38.58 -57.62 15.34
N ALA A 70 39.36 -56.63 14.93
CA ALA A 70 40.80 -56.57 15.23
C ALA A 70 41.09 -56.56 16.74
N THR A 71 40.22 -55.96 17.55
CA THR A 71 40.33 -55.93 19.02
C THR A 71 40.03 -57.30 19.61
N THR A 72 38.95 -57.96 19.16
CA THR A 72 38.59 -59.31 19.62
C THR A 72 39.63 -60.37 19.23
N GLN A 73 40.36 -60.18 18.13
CA GLN A 73 41.45 -61.06 17.67
C GLN A 73 42.80 -60.74 18.34
N GLY A 74 42.87 -59.82 19.30
CA GLY A 74 44.12 -59.43 19.98
C GLY A 74 45.10 -58.63 19.11
N ARG A 75 44.68 -58.16 17.92
CA ARG A 75 45.52 -57.41 16.96
C ARG A 75 45.51 -55.91 17.29
N TYR A 76 45.99 -55.55 18.48
CA TYR A 76 45.88 -54.18 19.02
C TYR A 76 46.58 -53.10 18.18
N ARG A 77 47.69 -53.41 17.50
CA ARG A 77 48.35 -52.45 16.58
C ARG A 77 47.45 -52.10 15.38
N LYS A 78 46.77 -53.10 14.81
CA LYS A 78 45.82 -52.90 13.70
C LYS A 78 44.59 -52.12 14.18
N ALA A 79 44.05 -52.46 15.36
CA ALA A 79 42.97 -51.72 15.98
C ALA A 79 43.32 -50.24 16.24
N GLY A 80 44.56 -49.95 16.69
CA GLY A 80 45.05 -48.58 16.89
C GLY A 80 45.13 -47.75 15.59
N ALA A 81 45.54 -48.35 14.48
CA ALA A 81 45.54 -47.70 13.18
C ALA A 81 44.11 -47.45 12.66
N LEU A 82 43.21 -48.42 12.81
CA LEU A 82 41.79 -48.29 12.44
C LEU A 82 41.08 -47.21 13.26
N ARG A 83 41.40 -47.08 14.56
CA ARG A 83 40.86 -46.00 15.41
C ARG A 83 41.22 -44.61 14.89
N LYS A 84 42.45 -44.40 14.41
CA LYS A 84 42.87 -43.12 13.81
C LYS A 84 42.09 -42.83 12.52
N ARG A 85 41.94 -43.82 11.64
CA ARG A 85 41.16 -43.68 10.38
C ARG A 85 39.68 -43.41 10.67
N LEU A 86 39.09 -44.11 11.64
CA LEU A 86 37.71 -43.89 12.08
C LEU A 86 37.50 -42.46 12.61
N LYS A 87 38.48 -41.93 13.37
CA LYS A 87 38.44 -40.54 13.84
C LYS A 87 38.44 -39.55 12.68
N THR A 88 39.34 -39.71 11.71
CA THR A 88 39.41 -38.83 10.52
C THR A 88 38.14 -38.94 9.68
N ALA A 89 37.62 -40.14 9.45
CA ALA A 89 36.38 -40.36 8.69
C ALA A 89 35.16 -39.69 9.36
N ARG A 90 35.07 -39.72 10.70
CA ARG A 90 34.04 -39.00 11.46
C ARG A 90 34.17 -37.49 11.33
N GLU A 91 35.39 -36.95 11.47
CA GLU A 91 35.64 -35.51 11.29
C GLU A 91 35.31 -35.02 9.87
N GLU A 92 35.58 -35.84 8.86
CA GLU A 92 35.19 -35.55 7.46
C GLU A 92 33.67 -35.59 7.28
N TYR A 93 33.00 -36.60 7.83
CA TYR A 93 31.54 -36.74 7.79
C TYR A 93 30.82 -35.57 8.48
N ASP A 94 31.29 -35.16 9.66
CA ASP A 94 30.74 -34.02 10.40
C ASP A 94 30.90 -32.72 9.60
N LYS A 95 32.07 -32.49 8.98
CA LYS A 95 32.30 -31.34 8.07
C LYS A 95 31.39 -31.38 6.85
N MET A 96 31.08 -32.57 6.32
CA MET A 96 30.15 -32.69 5.20
C MET A 96 28.72 -32.35 5.62
N ILE A 97 28.29 -32.77 6.81
CA ILE A 97 26.99 -32.39 7.36
C ILE A 97 26.91 -30.87 7.57
N GLU A 98 27.93 -30.26 8.17
CA GLU A 98 27.96 -28.80 8.40
C GLU A 98 27.79 -28.04 7.07
N LYS A 99 28.58 -28.37 6.05
CA LYS A 99 28.47 -27.77 4.71
C LYS A 99 27.10 -28.00 4.07
N ARG A 100 26.50 -29.17 4.27
CA ARG A 100 25.17 -29.48 3.73
C ARG A 100 24.09 -28.61 4.38
N VAL A 101 24.15 -28.45 5.70
CA VAL A 101 23.22 -27.60 6.45
C VAL A 101 23.37 -26.13 6.03
N GLU A 102 24.59 -25.63 5.89
CA GLU A 102 24.87 -24.27 5.39
C GLU A 102 24.32 -24.06 3.98
N HIS A 103 24.53 -25.01 3.07
CA HIS A 103 24.02 -24.91 1.71
C HIS A 103 22.48 -24.93 1.67
N LEU A 104 21.83 -25.83 2.42
CA LEU A 104 20.37 -25.86 2.51
C LEU A 104 19.80 -24.56 3.11
N ALA A 105 20.51 -23.92 4.04
CA ALA A 105 20.17 -22.61 4.57
C ALA A 105 20.21 -21.53 3.50
N ALA A 106 21.31 -21.50 2.72
CA ALA A 106 21.50 -20.54 1.64
C ALA A 106 20.40 -20.67 0.57
N VAL A 107 20.09 -21.91 0.14
CA VAL A 107 19.02 -22.17 -0.82
C VAL A 107 17.65 -21.72 -0.29
N LYS A 108 17.34 -21.98 0.98
CA LYS A 108 16.08 -21.49 1.58
C LYS A 108 16.04 -19.96 1.64
N GLN A 109 17.17 -19.31 1.94
CA GLN A 109 17.26 -17.85 2.00
C GLN A 109 17.11 -17.21 0.62
N GLU A 110 17.69 -17.81 -0.41
CA GLU A 110 17.52 -17.40 -1.81
C GLU A 110 16.04 -17.50 -2.24
N GLN A 111 15.39 -18.66 -2.01
CA GLN A 111 13.96 -18.85 -2.32
C GLN A 111 13.04 -17.84 -1.59
N LEU A 112 13.37 -17.50 -0.33
CA LEU A 112 12.65 -16.48 0.42
C LEU A 112 12.86 -15.08 -0.17
N THR A 113 14.07 -14.79 -0.64
CA THR A 113 14.39 -13.51 -1.27
C THR A 113 13.66 -13.36 -2.61
N GLU A 114 13.68 -14.39 -3.45
CA GLU A 114 12.96 -14.43 -4.73
C GLU A 114 11.44 -14.28 -4.55
N SER A 115 10.86 -15.04 -3.61
CA SER A 115 9.42 -14.94 -3.33
C SER A 115 9.01 -13.60 -2.74
N TRP A 116 9.87 -12.98 -1.92
CA TRP A 116 9.68 -11.62 -1.42
C TRP A 116 9.74 -10.59 -2.55
N GLN A 117 10.73 -10.69 -3.45
CA GLN A 117 10.86 -9.80 -4.62
C GLN A 117 9.63 -9.91 -5.52
N ALA A 118 9.20 -11.13 -5.84
CA ALA A 118 7.99 -11.36 -6.66
C ALA A 118 6.72 -10.78 -6.01
N MET A 119 6.58 -10.88 -4.68
CA MET A 119 5.43 -10.26 -4.00
C MET A 119 5.53 -8.73 -3.97
N ARG A 120 6.73 -8.17 -3.81
CA ARG A 120 6.96 -6.73 -3.84
C ARG A 120 6.63 -6.15 -5.21
N GLU A 121 7.08 -6.79 -6.29
CA GLU A 121 6.74 -6.42 -7.67
C GLU A 121 5.23 -6.42 -7.89
N ARG A 122 4.51 -7.45 -7.42
CA ARG A 122 3.03 -7.50 -7.50
C ARG A 122 2.36 -6.32 -6.78
N PHE A 123 2.87 -5.91 -5.62
CA PHE A 123 2.35 -4.73 -4.93
C PHE A 123 2.65 -3.43 -5.67
N GLU A 124 3.82 -3.35 -6.31
CA GLU A 124 4.22 -2.20 -7.11
C GLU A 124 3.36 -2.08 -8.37
N THR A 125 3.14 -3.17 -9.11
CA THR A 125 2.23 -3.20 -10.27
C THR A 125 0.83 -2.74 -9.87
N ARG A 126 0.27 -3.28 -8.77
CA ARG A 126 -1.06 -2.86 -8.27
C ARG A 126 -1.10 -1.38 -7.90
N PHE A 127 -0.05 -0.87 -7.27
CA PHE A 127 0.03 0.55 -6.92
C PHE A 127 0.07 1.44 -8.18
N MET A 128 0.83 1.02 -9.20
CA MET A 128 0.92 1.75 -10.46
C MET A 128 -0.40 1.73 -11.25
N GLU A 129 -1.10 0.59 -11.26
CA GLU A 129 -2.45 0.48 -11.84
C GLU A 129 -3.45 1.39 -11.13
N GLU A 130 -3.45 1.40 -9.79
CA GLU A 130 -4.35 2.23 -9.01
C GLU A 130 -4.06 3.73 -9.21
N ARG A 131 -2.77 4.11 -9.25
CA ARG A 131 -2.35 5.46 -9.59
C ARG A 131 -2.85 5.86 -10.99
N HIS A 132 -2.70 4.98 -11.98
CA HIS A 132 -3.16 5.24 -13.33
C HIS A 132 -4.68 5.47 -13.39
N ARG A 133 -5.47 4.68 -12.64
CA ARG A 133 -6.92 4.88 -12.52
C ARG A 133 -7.27 6.22 -11.88
N ILE A 134 -6.54 6.61 -10.83
CA ILE A 134 -6.72 7.92 -10.18
C ILE A 134 -6.45 9.04 -11.19
N ASP A 135 -5.36 8.96 -11.95
CA ASP A 135 -5.01 9.96 -12.97
C ASP A 135 -6.08 10.05 -14.06
N GLN A 136 -6.59 8.92 -14.55
CA GLN A 136 -7.71 8.89 -15.51
C GLN A 136 -8.98 9.55 -14.97
N LEU A 137 -9.34 9.25 -13.71
CA LEU A 137 -10.50 9.85 -13.04
C LEU A 137 -10.36 11.36 -12.89
N ILE A 138 -9.17 11.84 -12.51
CA ILE A 138 -8.90 13.28 -12.38
C ILE A 138 -9.04 13.97 -13.74
N THR A 139 -8.44 13.41 -14.79
CA THR A 139 -8.53 13.96 -16.15
C THR A 139 -9.97 14.01 -16.62
N ALA A 140 -10.70 12.89 -16.55
CA ALA A 140 -12.10 12.84 -16.98
C ALA A 140 -13.00 13.83 -16.20
N THR A 141 -12.75 13.99 -14.89
CA THR A 141 -13.49 14.96 -14.07
C THR A 141 -13.15 16.40 -14.45
N LYS A 142 -11.87 16.71 -14.71
CA LYS A 142 -11.43 18.02 -15.18
C LYS A 142 -12.04 18.36 -16.53
N ASP A 143 -12.01 17.45 -17.49
CA ASP A 143 -12.56 17.67 -18.83
C ASP A 143 -14.07 17.94 -18.76
N ARG A 144 -14.79 17.18 -17.92
CA ARG A 144 -16.22 17.43 -17.68
C ARG A 144 -16.47 18.81 -17.07
N LEU A 145 -15.65 19.23 -16.11
CA LEU A 145 -15.76 20.57 -15.51
C LEU A 145 -15.46 21.66 -16.52
N VAL A 146 -14.42 21.52 -17.34
CA VAL A 146 -14.10 22.49 -18.40
C VAL A 146 -15.28 22.65 -19.36
N ALA A 147 -15.85 21.54 -19.83
CA ALA A 147 -17.03 21.60 -20.70
C ALA A 147 -18.26 22.23 -20.02
N GLN A 148 -18.45 22.02 -18.71
CA GLN A 148 -19.50 22.70 -17.95
C GLN A 148 -19.21 24.20 -17.82
N HIS A 149 -17.99 24.58 -17.52
CA HIS A 149 -17.56 25.97 -17.37
C HIS A 149 -17.74 26.76 -18.68
N GLU A 150 -17.44 26.15 -19.82
CA GLU A 150 -17.67 26.74 -21.14
C GLU A 150 -19.16 27.01 -21.37
N ARG A 151 -20.04 26.04 -21.06
CA ARG A 151 -21.49 26.24 -21.17
C ARG A 151 -22.00 27.35 -20.26
N GLU A 152 -21.58 27.37 -19.00
CA GLU A 152 -21.97 28.42 -18.04
C GLU A 152 -21.52 29.81 -18.52
N LEU A 153 -20.35 29.90 -19.17
CA LEU A 153 -19.86 31.14 -19.76
C LEU A 153 -20.73 31.59 -20.94
N THR A 154 -21.06 30.66 -21.85
CA THR A 154 -21.92 30.93 -23.00
C THR A 154 -23.32 31.34 -22.56
N GLU A 155 -23.93 30.63 -21.61
CA GLU A 155 -25.24 30.99 -21.04
C GLU A 155 -25.24 32.39 -20.42
N LEU A 156 -24.15 32.77 -19.72
CA LEU A 156 -24.00 34.11 -19.17
C LEU A 156 -23.85 35.17 -20.27
N GLU A 157 -23.09 34.87 -21.32
CA GLU A 157 -22.90 35.76 -22.48
C GLU A 157 -24.20 35.95 -23.27
N GLU A 158 -24.99 34.89 -23.47
CA GLU A 158 -26.31 34.95 -24.10
C GLU A 158 -27.32 35.73 -23.25
N ALA A 159 -27.36 35.49 -21.93
CA ALA A 159 -28.21 36.24 -21.03
C ALA A 159 -27.89 37.74 -21.06
N TYR A 160 -26.60 38.09 -21.11
CA TYR A 160 -26.16 39.48 -21.22
C TYR A 160 -26.55 40.11 -22.57
N ALA A 161 -26.39 39.39 -23.68
CA ALA A 161 -26.80 39.89 -25.00
C ALA A 161 -28.29 40.26 -25.02
N ASN A 162 -29.14 39.41 -24.44
CA ASN A 162 -30.58 39.66 -24.31
C ASN A 162 -30.91 40.83 -23.36
N GLU A 163 -30.14 41.03 -22.30
CA GLU A 163 -30.38 42.11 -21.33
C GLU A 163 -29.93 43.49 -21.84
N VAL A 164 -28.87 43.60 -22.64
CA VAL A 164 -28.35 44.89 -23.11
C VAL A 164 -29.33 45.60 -24.05
N GLU A 165 -30.10 44.85 -24.84
CA GLU A 165 -31.07 45.40 -25.79
C GLU A 165 -32.34 45.92 -25.12
N ALA A 166 -32.62 45.49 -23.89
CA ALA A 166 -33.84 45.88 -23.18
C ALA A 166 -33.74 47.31 -22.60
N PRO A 167 -34.75 48.17 -22.74
CA PRO A 167 -34.79 49.44 -22.02
C PRO A 167 -34.80 49.22 -20.48
N PRO A 168 -34.43 50.23 -19.69
CA PRO A 168 -34.55 50.16 -18.23
C PRO A 168 -35.99 49.90 -17.81
N HIS A 169 -36.19 49.03 -16.80
CA HIS A 169 -37.53 48.69 -16.30
C HIS A 169 -38.26 49.87 -15.65
N THR A 170 -37.53 50.87 -15.18
CA THR A 170 -38.09 52.08 -14.58
C THR A 170 -37.32 53.31 -15.03
N TRP A 171 -38.03 54.23 -15.68
CA TRP A 171 -37.54 55.57 -16.00
C TRP A 171 -37.53 56.49 -14.77
N SER A 172 -36.67 57.50 -14.77
CA SER A 172 -36.64 58.48 -13.68
C SER A 172 -37.97 59.23 -13.52
N SER A 173 -38.19 59.82 -12.34
CA SER A 173 -39.31 60.73 -12.12
C SER A 173 -39.26 61.94 -13.05
N SER A 174 -38.07 62.44 -13.39
CA SER A 174 -37.86 63.59 -14.28
C SER A 174 -38.33 63.28 -15.70
N LEU A 175 -37.95 62.13 -16.26
CA LEU A 175 -38.40 61.70 -17.58
C LEU A 175 -39.93 61.48 -17.60
N ARG A 176 -40.47 60.82 -16.58
CA ARG A 176 -41.92 60.63 -16.44
C ARG A 176 -42.70 61.94 -16.34
N ASN A 177 -42.14 62.94 -15.68
CA ASN A 177 -42.76 64.26 -15.55
C ASN A 177 -42.72 65.01 -16.89
N LEU A 178 -41.60 64.99 -17.60
CA LEU A 178 -41.46 65.60 -18.93
C LEU A 178 -42.46 65.03 -19.94
N MET A 179 -42.64 63.71 -19.96
CA MET A 179 -43.64 63.06 -20.82
C MET A 179 -45.08 63.44 -20.43
N LYS A 180 -45.37 63.60 -19.13
CA LYS A 180 -46.69 64.07 -18.67
C LYS A 180 -46.94 65.54 -19.01
N THR A 181 -45.92 66.39 -18.92
CA THR A 181 -46.04 67.80 -19.30
C THR A 181 -46.19 67.96 -20.80
N GLU A 182 -45.46 67.20 -21.61
CA GLU A 182 -45.64 67.13 -23.07
C GLU A 182 -47.09 66.82 -23.43
N GLN A 183 -47.66 65.75 -22.86
CA GLN A 183 -49.06 65.36 -23.09
C GLN A 183 -50.04 66.46 -22.69
N ARG A 184 -49.81 67.13 -21.55
CA ARG A 184 -50.67 68.23 -21.09
C ARG A 184 -50.60 69.44 -22.01
N LEU A 185 -49.41 69.83 -22.46
CA LEU A 185 -49.21 70.97 -23.36
C LEU A 185 -49.85 70.72 -24.74
N ALA A 186 -49.69 69.50 -25.27
CA ALA A 186 -50.35 69.10 -26.50
C ALA A 186 -51.88 69.12 -26.39
N MET A 187 -52.43 68.70 -25.25
CA MET A 187 -53.89 68.72 -25.00
C MET A 187 -54.48 70.13 -24.93
N ILE A 188 -53.72 71.15 -24.52
CA ILE A 188 -54.18 72.55 -24.44
C ILE A 188 -53.87 73.36 -25.71
N GLY A 189 -53.27 72.74 -26.73
CA GLY A 189 -52.95 73.38 -28.02
C GLY A 189 -51.63 74.15 -28.05
N ASP A 190 -50.78 74.04 -27.01
CA ASP A 190 -49.43 74.60 -26.99
C ASP A 190 -48.43 73.60 -27.57
N PHE A 191 -48.37 73.55 -28.90
CA PHE A 191 -47.54 72.59 -29.63
C PHE A 191 -46.04 72.91 -29.54
N ASP A 192 -45.67 74.20 -29.50
CA ASP A 192 -44.27 74.60 -29.38
C ASP A 192 -43.70 74.21 -28.01
N GLY A 193 -44.48 74.42 -26.94
CA GLY A 193 -44.12 73.97 -25.59
C GLY A 193 -44.07 72.44 -25.46
N ALA A 194 -45.00 71.73 -26.11
CA ALA A 194 -45.00 70.27 -26.16
C ALA A 194 -43.76 69.72 -26.87
N GLU A 195 -43.38 70.30 -28.01
CA GLU A 195 -42.20 69.90 -28.78
C GLU A 195 -40.90 70.11 -27.99
N GLN A 196 -40.78 71.22 -27.26
CA GLN A 196 -39.64 71.44 -26.36
C GLN A 196 -39.56 70.38 -25.26
N CYS A 197 -40.69 69.99 -24.66
CA CYS A 197 -40.73 68.91 -23.67
C CYS A 197 -40.35 67.56 -24.27
N ARG A 198 -40.79 67.27 -25.50
CA ARG A 198 -40.46 66.05 -26.24
C ARG A 198 -38.97 65.92 -26.49
N VAL A 199 -38.33 66.97 -27.02
CA VAL A 199 -36.87 66.98 -27.28
C VAL A 199 -36.07 66.77 -25.98
N GLN A 200 -36.49 67.40 -24.88
CA GLN A 200 -35.85 67.19 -23.57
C GLN A 200 -36.06 65.77 -23.03
N ALA A 201 -37.27 65.21 -23.18
CA ALA A 201 -37.58 63.85 -22.78
C ALA A 201 -36.77 62.82 -23.58
N GLU A 202 -36.64 63.00 -24.90
CA GLU A 202 -35.83 62.14 -25.76
C GLU A 202 -34.34 62.18 -25.37
N SER A 203 -33.79 63.37 -25.11
CA SER A 203 -32.41 63.51 -24.65
C SER A 203 -32.16 62.82 -23.31
N LEU A 204 -33.09 62.97 -22.35
CA LEU A 204 -32.97 62.33 -21.04
C LEU A 204 -33.16 60.81 -21.12
N ARG A 205 -34.08 60.33 -21.96
CA ARG A 205 -34.30 58.90 -22.23
C ARG A 205 -33.04 58.24 -22.77
N GLN A 206 -32.35 58.89 -23.71
CA GLN A 206 -31.10 58.38 -24.28
C GLN A 206 -30.00 58.27 -23.21
N ARG A 207 -29.84 59.30 -22.37
CA ARG A 207 -28.85 59.28 -21.28
C ARG A 207 -29.14 58.18 -20.25
N GLU A 208 -30.39 58.04 -19.81
CA GLU A 208 -30.78 57.00 -18.86
C GLU A 208 -30.60 55.59 -19.43
N PHE A 209 -30.82 55.42 -20.75
CA PHE A 209 -30.55 54.17 -21.45
C PHE A 209 -29.05 53.86 -21.46
N GLU A 210 -28.20 54.82 -21.84
CA GLU A 210 -26.73 54.65 -21.83
C GLU A 210 -26.18 54.34 -20.43
N ASP A 211 -26.71 54.98 -19.39
CA ASP A 211 -26.37 54.69 -17.99
C ASP A 211 -26.80 53.28 -17.58
N CYS A 212 -27.96 52.82 -18.03
CA CYS A 212 -28.43 51.46 -17.79
C CYS A 212 -27.51 50.43 -18.46
N VAL A 213 -27.15 50.65 -19.72
CA VAL A 213 -26.20 49.81 -20.46
C VAL A 213 -24.84 49.76 -19.76
N ARG A 214 -24.30 50.91 -19.33
CA ARG A 214 -23.02 50.96 -18.57
C ARG A 214 -23.08 50.17 -17.26
N LYS A 215 -24.17 50.26 -16.51
CA LYS A 215 -24.36 49.49 -15.26
C LYS A 215 -24.44 47.98 -15.54
N ARG A 216 -25.19 47.57 -16.56
CA ARG A 216 -25.29 46.15 -16.96
C ARG A 216 -23.93 45.61 -17.43
N GLN A 217 -23.19 46.37 -18.25
CA GLN A 217 -21.82 46.03 -18.66
C GLN A 217 -20.90 45.79 -17.45
N HIS A 218 -20.94 46.69 -16.47
CA HIS A 218 -20.15 46.56 -15.26
C HIS A 218 -20.54 45.31 -14.45
N GLN A 219 -21.84 45.10 -14.25
CA GLN A 219 -22.35 43.94 -13.53
C GLN A 219 -21.98 42.62 -14.22
N PHE A 220 -22.09 42.56 -15.55
CA PHE A 220 -21.66 41.43 -16.34
C PHE A 220 -20.16 41.14 -16.18
N ALA A 221 -19.31 42.17 -16.25
CA ALA A 221 -17.87 42.02 -16.04
C ALA A 221 -17.53 41.49 -14.62
N VAL A 222 -18.26 41.95 -13.59
CA VAL A 222 -18.12 41.43 -12.22
C VAL A 222 -18.55 39.96 -12.16
N ASN A 223 -19.70 39.60 -12.74
CA ASN A 223 -20.21 38.23 -12.77
C ASN A 223 -19.24 37.29 -13.49
N LYS A 224 -18.70 37.69 -14.65
CA LYS A 224 -17.70 36.91 -15.40
C LYS A 224 -16.44 36.64 -14.57
N ARG A 225 -15.95 37.64 -13.82
CA ARG A 225 -14.81 37.47 -12.90
C ARG A 225 -15.11 36.54 -11.74
N LEU A 226 -16.29 36.64 -11.14
CA LEU A 226 -16.71 35.75 -10.05
C LEU A 226 -16.86 34.30 -10.53
N LEU A 227 -17.45 34.11 -11.71
CA LEU A 227 -17.60 32.82 -12.35
C LEU A 227 -16.23 32.18 -12.63
N ALA A 228 -15.30 32.93 -13.24
CA ALA A 228 -13.95 32.45 -13.48
C ALA A 228 -13.20 32.04 -12.19
N LYS A 229 -13.36 32.80 -11.10
CA LYS A 229 -12.78 32.43 -9.79
C LYS A 229 -13.34 31.12 -9.26
N ARG A 230 -14.66 30.91 -9.41
CA ARG A 230 -15.31 29.65 -9.01
C ARG A 230 -14.82 28.48 -9.86
N HIS A 231 -14.77 28.64 -11.18
CA HIS A 231 -14.25 27.62 -12.10
C HIS A 231 -12.83 27.18 -11.77
N MET A 232 -11.95 28.14 -11.47
CA MET A 232 -10.59 27.85 -11.01
C MET A 232 -10.57 27.09 -9.68
N ALA A 233 -11.38 27.50 -8.71
CA ALA A 233 -11.47 26.84 -7.41
C ALA A 233 -11.97 25.38 -7.53
N ASP A 234 -12.91 25.12 -8.44
CA ASP A 234 -13.44 23.77 -8.70
C ASP A 234 -12.37 22.85 -9.31
N ILE A 235 -11.59 23.35 -10.28
CA ILE A 235 -10.47 22.61 -10.88
C ILE A 235 -9.37 22.32 -9.83
N GLU A 236 -9.03 23.31 -9.01
CA GLU A 236 -8.07 23.14 -7.90
C GLU A 236 -8.56 22.14 -6.85
N ALA A 237 -9.87 22.12 -6.55
CA ALA A 237 -10.46 21.16 -5.63
C ALA A 237 -10.33 19.72 -6.15
N VAL A 238 -10.54 19.50 -7.45
CA VAL A 238 -10.31 18.20 -8.09
C VAL A 238 -8.85 17.79 -8.00
N ALA A 239 -7.91 18.70 -8.28
CA ALA A 239 -6.48 18.42 -8.16
C ALA A 239 -6.09 18.02 -6.72
N ARG A 240 -6.51 18.79 -5.71
CA ARG A 240 -6.27 18.48 -4.29
C ARG A 240 -6.92 17.16 -3.84
N ARG A 241 -8.09 16.82 -4.38
CA ARG A 241 -8.73 15.51 -4.11
C ARG A 241 -7.90 14.38 -4.73
N GLY A 242 -7.41 14.58 -5.95
CA GLY A 242 -6.50 13.67 -6.64
C GLY A 242 -5.24 13.35 -5.84
N GLU A 243 -4.54 14.39 -5.38
CA GLU A 243 -3.34 14.26 -4.55
C GLU A 243 -3.60 13.44 -3.28
N ARG A 244 -4.71 13.69 -2.58
CA ARG A 244 -5.10 12.92 -1.39
C ARG A 244 -5.35 11.45 -1.69
N MET A 245 -5.94 11.12 -2.84
CA MET A 245 -6.15 9.72 -3.24
C MET A 245 -4.82 9.02 -3.55
N VAL A 246 -3.90 9.69 -4.25
CA VAL A 246 -2.55 9.16 -4.53
C VAL A 246 -1.79 8.95 -3.22
N GLU A 247 -1.87 9.89 -2.28
CA GLU A 247 -1.22 9.77 -0.99
C GLU A 247 -1.78 8.60 -0.18
N LEU A 248 -3.10 8.40 -0.17
CA LEU A 248 -3.74 7.25 0.48
C LEU A 248 -3.29 5.93 -0.15
N ALA A 249 -3.27 5.84 -1.48
CA ALA A 249 -2.77 4.67 -2.20
C ALA A 249 -1.31 4.37 -1.83
N ARG A 250 -0.47 5.40 -1.73
CA ARG A 250 0.94 5.27 -1.32
C ARG A 250 1.09 4.79 0.12
N ARG A 251 0.25 5.29 1.04
CA ARG A 251 0.23 4.81 2.44
C ARG A 251 -0.16 3.34 2.52
N ASN A 252 -1.16 2.90 1.73
CA ASN A 252 -1.59 1.51 1.66
C ASN A 252 -0.51 0.58 1.09
N TYR A 253 0.17 1.03 0.02
CA TYR A 253 1.35 0.34 -0.53
C TYR A 253 2.44 0.18 0.53
N ASN A 254 2.85 1.28 1.18
CA ASN A 254 3.90 1.26 2.20
C ASN A 254 3.55 0.35 3.38
N THR A 255 2.29 0.31 3.80
CA THR A 255 1.82 -0.58 4.87
C THR A 255 1.93 -2.04 4.45
N SER A 256 1.56 -2.36 3.22
CA SER A 256 1.64 -3.71 2.66
C SER A 256 3.09 -4.19 2.54
N VAL A 257 3.98 -3.33 2.03
CA VAL A 257 5.42 -3.63 1.90
C VAL A 257 6.07 -3.78 3.28
N LYS A 258 5.79 -2.89 4.25
CA LYS A 258 6.31 -3.04 5.62
C LYS A 258 5.88 -4.35 6.28
N ALA A 259 4.62 -4.75 6.10
CA ALA A 259 4.13 -6.03 6.62
C ALA A 259 4.83 -7.23 5.95
N LEU A 260 5.11 -7.12 4.65
CA LEU A 260 5.87 -8.12 3.90
C LEU A 260 7.33 -8.21 4.39
N ASP A 261 7.99 -7.07 4.61
CA ASP A 261 9.36 -7.00 5.13
C ASP A 261 9.47 -7.59 6.54
N ALA A 262 8.51 -7.29 7.41
CA ALA A 262 8.46 -7.86 8.76
C ALA A 262 8.36 -9.39 8.73
N LYS A 263 7.51 -9.94 7.84
CA LYS A 263 7.37 -11.39 7.65
C LYS A 263 8.64 -12.01 7.07
N SER A 264 9.23 -11.41 6.04
CA SER A 264 10.48 -11.88 5.43
C SER A 264 11.60 -11.95 6.48
N ASN A 265 11.78 -10.88 7.26
CA ASN A 265 12.77 -10.82 8.34
C ASN A 265 12.50 -11.86 9.44
N PHE A 266 11.23 -12.11 9.79
CA PHE A 266 10.88 -13.15 10.76
C PHE A 266 11.26 -14.56 10.25
N ILE A 267 10.97 -14.86 8.99
CA ILE A 267 11.31 -16.16 8.40
C ILE A 267 12.82 -16.30 8.27
N ALA A 268 13.53 -15.27 7.79
CA ALA A 268 14.99 -15.27 7.72
C ALA A 268 15.62 -15.58 9.08
N LYS A 269 15.18 -14.90 10.16
CA LYS A 269 15.63 -15.20 11.53
C LYS A 269 15.34 -16.65 11.95
N LYS A 270 14.17 -17.19 11.60
CA LYS A 270 13.82 -18.59 11.90
C LYS A 270 14.75 -19.58 11.18
N VAL A 271 15.03 -19.34 9.90
CA VAL A 271 15.98 -20.15 9.12
C VAL A 271 17.36 -20.11 9.77
N THR A 272 17.89 -18.91 10.09
CA THR A 272 19.20 -18.78 10.76
C THR A 272 19.23 -19.50 12.11
N GLN A 273 18.16 -19.39 12.92
CA GLN A 273 18.06 -20.07 14.22
C GLN A 273 18.08 -21.60 14.08
N GLU A 274 17.37 -22.16 13.11
CA GLU A 274 17.40 -23.62 12.87
C GLU A 274 18.80 -24.08 12.46
N CYS A 275 19.46 -23.36 11.55
CA CYS A 275 20.82 -23.69 11.13
C CYS A 275 21.83 -23.63 12.30
N GLN A 276 21.70 -22.65 13.19
CA GLN A 276 22.52 -22.56 14.40
C GLN A 276 22.28 -23.73 15.38
N LYS A 277 21.02 -24.17 15.53
CA LYS A 277 20.70 -25.36 16.36
C LYS A 277 21.36 -26.64 15.81
N PHE A 278 21.35 -26.82 14.49
CA PHE A 278 22.01 -27.96 13.87
C PHE A 278 23.54 -27.89 14.01
N SER A 279 24.16 -26.72 13.80
CA SER A 279 25.61 -26.54 14.00
C SER A 279 26.06 -26.82 15.45
N THR A 280 25.28 -26.36 16.44
CA THR A 280 25.61 -26.59 17.87
C THR A 280 25.32 -28.02 18.32
N SER A 281 24.35 -28.71 17.71
CA SER A 281 24.06 -30.13 17.92
C SER A 281 25.19 -31.05 17.43
N VAL A 282 25.83 -30.71 16.31
CA VAL A 282 26.96 -31.49 15.75
C VAL A 282 28.24 -31.31 16.57
N LYS A 283 28.41 -30.16 17.24
CA LYS A 283 29.63 -29.84 18.03
C LYS A 283 29.68 -30.42 19.45
N LYS A 284 28.67 -31.17 19.91
CA LYS A 284 28.78 -31.89 21.19
C LYS A 284 29.45 -33.24 20.96
N PRO A 285 30.72 -33.45 21.37
CA PRO A 285 31.25 -34.80 21.44
C PRO A 285 30.40 -35.58 22.45
N SER A 286 29.99 -36.79 22.08
CA SER A 286 29.40 -37.77 23.00
C SER A 286 30.46 -38.25 23.99
N GLY A 287 30.91 -37.35 24.85
CA GLY A 287 31.73 -37.65 26.01
C GLY A 287 30.86 -38.24 27.11
N HIS A 288 30.31 -39.43 26.90
CA HIS A 288 29.96 -40.30 28.01
C HIS A 288 31.24 -41.02 28.44
N GLU A 289 32.09 -40.29 29.17
CA GLU A 289 33.05 -40.92 30.07
C GLU A 289 32.26 -41.48 31.26
N THR A 290 31.75 -42.70 31.13
CA THR A 290 31.45 -43.50 32.32
C THR A 290 32.77 -43.95 32.90
N THR A 291 33.31 -43.12 33.79
CA THR A 291 34.37 -43.48 34.72
C THR A 291 33.87 -44.65 35.57
N GLN A 292 34.30 -45.87 35.25
CA GLN A 292 34.31 -46.96 36.23
C GLN A 292 35.33 -46.58 37.30
N LYS A 293 34.90 -45.89 38.35
CA LYS A 293 35.58 -45.96 39.64
C LYS A 293 34.99 -47.15 40.38
N GLY A 294 35.77 -48.22 40.46
CA GLY A 294 35.57 -49.23 41.49
C GLY A 294 35.66 -48.56 42.86
N ALA A 295 34.64 -48.78 43.69
CA ALA A 295 34.71 -48.58 45.11
C ALA A 295 33.85 -49.68 45.75
N PHE A 296 34.55 -50.71 46.24
CA PHE A 296 34.05 -51.53 47.33
C PHE A 296 33.68 -50.60 48.50
N GLY A 297 32.49 -50.77 49.06
CA GLY A 297 32.05 -50.00 50.23
C GLY A 297 30.64 -50.41 50.65
N TYR A 298 30.57 -51.18 51.73
CA TYR A 298 29.35 -51.66 52.38
C TYR A 298 28.42 -50.53 52.85
N GLY A 299 27.10 -50.82 52.87
CA GLY A 299 26.20 -50.35 53.93
C GLY A 299 25.12 -49.35 53.53
N GLY A 300 23.86 -49.74 53.77
CA GLY A 300 22.93 -48.87 54.50
C GLY A 300 21.83 -48.14 53.73
N ALA A 301 20.61 -48.65 53.90
CA ALA A 301 19.37 -47.90 54.14
C ALA A 301 18.72 -47.04 53.01
N LYS A 302 17.60 -47.61 52.54
CA LYS A 302 16.29 -47.00 52.20
C LYS A 302 16.08 -45.54 52.66
N PHE A 303 15.58 -44.67 51.77
CA PHE A 303 14.26 -43.98 51.80
C PHE A 303 14.25 -42.83 50.78
N GLY A 304 13.10 -42.64 50.12
CA GLY A 304 12.91 -41.76 48.96
C GLY A 304 12.89 -40.25 49.24
N PRO A 305 12.62 -39.43 48.20
CA PRO A 305 12.80 -37.98 48.24
C PRO A 305 11.56 -37.25 48.79
N PRO A 306 11.71 -36.08 49.44
CA PRO A 306 10.64 -35.10 49.51
C PRO A 306 10.83 -33.95 48.52
N PRO A 307 9.75 -33.21 48.20
CA PRO A 307 9.54 -32.60 46.90
C PRO A 307 9.89 -31.10 46.82
N ARG A 308 9.83 -30.63 45.57
CA ARG A 308 9.99 -29.26 45.05
C ARG A 308 9.20 -28.21 45.83
N ARG A 309 9.86 -27.11 46.20
CA ARG A 309 9.16 -25.83 46.47
C ARG A 309 8.84 -25.15 45.13
N LEU A 310 7.56 -25.09 44.81
CA LEU A 310 6.97 -24.17 43.85
C LEU A 310 7.11 -22.74 44.40
N GLY A 311 7.84 -21.89 43.67
CA GLY A 311 7.85 -20.45 43.91
C GLY A 311 6.51 -19.85 43.54
N VAL A 312 5.90 -19.18 44.50
CA VAL A 312 4.60 -18.51 44.43
C VAL A 312 4.72 -17.25 43.56
N TYR A 313 3.73 -17.05 42.70
CA TYR A 313 3.46 -15.83 41.94
C TYR A 313 3.17 -14.67 42.89
N THR A 314 3.76 -13.50 42.63
CA THR A 314 3.15 -12.23 43.03
C THR A 314 3.14 -11.28 41.85
N ASP A 315 1.94 -11.04 41.35
CA ASP A 315 1.56 -9.91 40.52
C ASP A 315 1.97 -8.60 41.19
N ASN A 316 2.49 -7.67 40.40
CA ASN A 316 2.48 -6.24 40.73
C ASN A 316 2.42 -5.45 39.43
N SER A 317 1.20 -5.12 39.02
CA SER A 317 0.92 -3.99 38.14
C SER A 317 0.93 -2.71 38.97
N PRO A 318 1.52 -1.61 38.48
CA PRO A 318 1.13 -0.27 38.89
C PRO A 318 0.36 0.40 37.76
N THR A 319 -0.89 0.72 38.06
CA THR A 319 -1.65 1.80 37.45
C THR A 319 -0.90 3.13 37.61
N LYS A 320 -0.82 3.88 36.51
CA LYS A 320 -1.08 5.33 36.43
C LYS A 320 -1.31 5.70 34.97
#